data_AF-A0A2M7ES13-F1
#
_entry.id   AF-A0A2M7ES13-F1
#
_cell.length_a   1.000
_cell.length_b   1.000
_cell.length_c   1.000
_cell.angle_alpha   90.00
_cell.angle_beta   90.00
_cell.angle_gamma   90.00
#
_symmetry.space_group_name_H-M   'P 1'
#
loop_
_entity.id
_entity.type
_entity.pdbx_description
1 polymer ?
#
loop_
_entity_poly.entity_id
_entity_poly.type
_entity_poly.pdbx_seq_one_letter_code
_entity_poly.pdbx_strand_id
1 'polypeptide(L)'
;MAVVLAMAAALWGVGWLMGAPFRVRVAMLGLLYVALLGLHVALPEGHPLRDSTGGSAAPWLLLGGVVVLVLVYREGLSRLRA
;
A
#
# COMPACT_ATOMS: atom_id res chain seq x y z
N MET A 1 12.00 2.60 6.14
CA MET A 1 10.54 2.45 6.42
C MET A 1 9.85 3.72 6.90
N ALA A 2 10.37 4.45 7.90
CA ALA A 2 9.64 5.55 8.56
C ALA A 2 9.12 6.63 7.59
N VAL A 3 9.90 6.96 6.57
CA VAL A 3 9.52 7.95 5.54
C VAL A 3 8.24 7.56 4.81
N VAL A 4 8.07 6.28 4.47
CA VAL A 4 6.88 5.80 3.77
C VAL A 4 5.64 5.89 4.66
N LEU A 5 5.78 5.52 5.93
CA LEU A 5 4.69 5.60 6.90
C LEU A 5 4.29 7.06 7.18
N ALA A 6 5.27 7.96 7.29
CA ALA A 6 5.03 9.39 7.41
C ALA A 6 4.33 9.95 6.17
N MET A 7 4.73 9.54 4.97
CA MET A 7 4.06 9.92 3.71
C MET A 7 2.61 9.43 3.67
N ALA A 8 2.38 8.16 4.04
CA ALA A 8 1.03 7.59 4.10
C ALA A 8 0.14 8.32 5.12
N ALA A 9 0.68 8.64 6.30
CA ALA A 9 -0.02 9.41 7.32
C ALA A 9 -0.32 10.85 6.84
N ALA A 10 0.63 11.50 6.17
CA ALA A 10 0.45 12.83 5.60
C ALA A 10 -0.64 12.83 4.50
N LEU A 11 -0.58 11.90 3.54
CA LEU A 11 -1.59 11.76 2.49
C LEU A 11 -2.98 11.49 3.08
N TRP A 12 -3.06 10.65 4.11
CA TRP A 12 -4.31 10.37 4.80
C TRP A 12 -4.85 11.60 5.55
N GLY A 13 -3.98 12.32 6.26
CA GLY A 13 -4.32 13.55 6.98
C GLY A 13 -4.80 14.66 6.04
N VAL A 14 -4.10 14.88 4.92
CA VAL A 14 -4.50 15.83 3.87
C VAL A 14 -5.85 15.42 3.25
N GLY A 15 -6.01 14.14 2.90
CA GLY A 15 -7.29 13.63 2.40
C GLY A 15 -8.43 13.77 3.40
N TRP A 16 -8.13 13.70 4.71
CA TRP A 16 -9.08 13.98 5.77
C TRP A 16 -9.46 15.46 5.86
N LEU A 17 -8.47 16.35 5.87
CA LEU A 17 -8.64 17.81 5.87
C LEU A 17 -9.44 18.31 4.66
N MET A 18 -9.20 17.72 3.48
CA MET A 18 -9.92 18.07 2.24
C MET A 18 -11.35 17.50 2.17
N GLY A 19 -11.80 16.74 3.18
CA GLY A 19 -13.11 16.10 3.14
C GLY A 19 -13.25 15.04 2.05
N ALA A 20 -12.14 14.51 1.53
CA ALA A 20 -12.16 13.57 0.41
C ALA A 20 -12.92 12.28 0.79
N PRO A 21 -13.69 11.66 -0.13
CA PRO A 21 -14.40 10.43 0.14
C PRO A 21 -13.44 9.30 0.55
N PHE A 22 -13.90 8.39 1.41
CA PHE A 22 -13.10 7.24 1.86
C PHE A 22 -12.49 6.45 0.68
N ARG A 23 -13.26 6.25 -0.40
CA ARG A 23 -12.80 5.58 -1.62
C ARG A 23 -11.57 6.26 -2.25
N VAL A 24 -11.55 7.60 -2.26
CA VAL A 24 -10.44 8.38 -2.83
C VAL A 24 -9.20 8.25 -1.95
N ARG A 25 -9.35 8.33 -0.62
CA ARG A 25 -8.22 8.19 0.32
C ARG A 25 -7.55 6.82 0.20
N VAL A 26 -8.35 5.76 0.10
CA VAL A 26 -7.83 4.39 -0.11
C VAL A 26 -7.18 4.26 -1.47
N ALA A 27 -7.72 4.88 -2.53
CA ALA A 27 -7.10 4.88 -3.85
C ALA A 27 -5.74 5.60 -3.85
N MET A 28 -5.60 6.72 -3.14
CA MET A 28 -4.32 7.43 -2.99
C MET A 28 -3.26 6.57 -2.28
N LEU A 29 -3.64 5.87 -1.21
CA LEU A 29 -2.75 4.92 -0.52
C LEU A 29 -2.40 3.72 -1.42
N GLY A 30 -3.38 3.21 -2.17
CA GLY A 30 -3.16 2.14 -3.15
C GLY A 30 -2.18 2.55 -4.24
N LEU A 31 -2.29 3.78 -4.75
CA LEU A 31 -1.36 4.33 -5.73
C LEU A 31 0.06 4.47 -5.15
N LEU A 32 0.19 5.00 -3.93
CA LEU A 32 1.48 5.07 -3.23
C LEU A 32 2.12 3.68 -3.09
N TYR A 33 1.32 2.68 -2.71
CA TYR A 33 1.77 1.30 -2.57
C TYR A 33 2.23 0.68 -3.90
N VAL A 34 1.49 0.89 -5.00
CA VAL A 34 1.90 0.41 -6.32
C VAL A 34 3.18 1.10 -6.80
N ALA A 35 3.32 2.40 -6.55
CA ALA A 35 4.55 3.14 -6.86
C ALA A 35 5.76 2.60 -6.09
N LEU A 36 5.59 2.22 -4.82
CA LEU A 36 6.62 1.55 -4.01
C LEU A 36 7.02 0.19 -4.56
N LEU A 37 6.05 -0.64 -4.97
CA LEU A 37 6.37 -1.91 -5.63
C LEU A 37 7.11 -1.68 -6.95
N GLY A 38 6.68 -0.72 -7.76
CA GLY A 38 7.36 -0.33 -9.00
C GLY A 38 8.79 0.14 -8.75
N LEU A 39 9.01 0.95 -7.72
CA LEU A 39 10.34 1.38 -7.25
C LEU A 39 11.24 0.18 -6.93
N HIS A 40 10.72 -0.80 -6.19
CA HIS A 40 11.45 -2.02 -5.83
C HIS A 40 11.58 -3.04 -6.97
N VAL A 41 10.92 -2.87 -8.11
CA VAL A 41 11.13 -3.71 -9.31
C VAL A 41 12.07 -3.02 -10.29
N ALA A 42 11.95 -1.70 -10.43
CA ALA A 42 12.72 -0.90 -11.38
C ALA A 42 14.15 -0.59 -10.89
N LEU A 43 14.36 -0.43 -9.58
CA LEU A 43 15.68 -0.10 -9.04
C LEU A 43 16.49 -1.35 -8.70
N PRO A 44 17.81 -1.37 -8.99
CA PRO A 44 18.69 -2.46 -8.61
C PRO A 44 18.86 -2.57 -7.09
N GLU A 45 19.25 -3.75 -6.61
CA GLU A 45 19.56 -3.98 -5.20
C GLU A 45 20.73 -3.09 -4.74
N GLY A 46 20.67 -2.58 -3.50
CA GLY A 46 21.65 -1.63 -2.96
C GLY A 46 21.42 -0.16 -3.34
N HIS A 47 20.34 0.16 -4.06
CA HIS A 47 19.99 1.56 -4.32
C HIS A 47 19.52 2.26 -3.02
N PRO A 48 20.03 3.46 -2.66
CA PRO A 48 19.71 4.14 -1.40
C PRO A 48 18.20 4.36 -1.15
N LEU A 49 17.44 4.58 -2.23
CA LEU A 49 15.98 4.69 -2.17
C LEU A 49 15.29 3.37 -1.77
N ARG A 50 15.83 2.20 -2.13
CA ARG A 50 15.33 0.92 -1.64
C ARG A 50 15.63 0.76 -0.16
N ASP A 51 16.83 1.11 0.28
CA ASP A 51 17.22 0.96 1.68
C ASP A 51 16.37 1.84 2.60
N SER A 52 16.10 3.08 2.18
CA SER A 52 15.20 3.98 2.92
C SER A 52 13.74 3.50 2.97
N THR A 53 13.31 2.66 2.02
CA THR A 53 11.97 2.06 1.94
C THR A 53 11.91 0.63 2.50
N GLY A 54 13.04 0.05 2.93
CA GLY A 54 13.11 -1.25 3.60
C GLY A 54 14.11 -2.27 3.05
N GLY A 55 14.94 -1.87 2.10
CA GLY A 55 15.95 -2.69 1.42
C GLY A 55 15.35 -3.73 0.46
N SER A 56 14.19 -4.32 0.79
CA SER A 56 13.58 -5.42 0.05
C SER A 56 12.09 -5.21 -0.23
N ALA A 57 11.61 -5.83 -1.31
CA ALA A 57 10.19 -5.86 -1.67
C ALA A 57 9.37 -6.85 -0.83
N ALA A 58 10.02 -7.83 -0.19
CA ALA A 58 9.38 -8.94 0.52
C ALA A 58 8.32 -8.50 1.55
N PRO A 59 8.58 -7.56 2.48
CA PRO A 59 7.56 -7.13 3.45
C PRO A 59 6.36 -6.46 2.78
N TRP A 60 6.58 -5.72 1.69
CA TRP A 60 5.51 -5.08 0.93
C TRP A 60 4.63 -6.14 0.24
N LEU A 61 5.24 -7.12 -0.42
CA LEU A 61 4.52 -8.22 -1.07
C LEU A 61 3.71 -9.06 -0.08
N LEU A 62 4.24 -9.34 1.12
CA LEU A 62 3.50 -10.01 2.18
C LEU A 62 2.25 -9.22 2.60
N LEU A 63 2.41 -7.91 2.77
CA LEU A 63 1.31 -7.01 3.13
C LEU A 63 0.23 -7.00 2.05
N GLY A 64 0.61 -6.88 0.78
CA GLY A 64 -0.30 -7.01 -0.36
C GLY A 64 -0.98 -8.39 -0.42
N GLY A 65 -0.24 -9.46 -0.16
CA GLY A 65 -0.75 -10.83 -0.14
C GLY A 65 -1.83 -11.03 0.92
N VAL A 66 -1.63 -10.50 2.13
CA VAL A 66 -2.64 -10.55 3.20
C VAL A 66 -3.89 -9.76 2.81
N VAL A 67 -3.74 -8.57 2.23
CA VAL A 67 -4.89 -7.77 1.77
C VAL A 67 -5.69 -8.53 0.72
N VAL A 68 -5.02 -9.13 -0.27
CA VAL A 68 -5.68 -9.95 -1.30
C VAL A 68 -6.39 -11.15 -0.69
N LEU A 69 -5.75 -11.86 0.24
CA LEU A 69 -6.34 -13.01 0.94
C LEU A 69 -7.64 -12.62 1.66
N VAL A 70 -7.63 -11.51 2.39
CA VAL A 70 -8.81 -10.99 3.12
C VAL A 70 -9.93 -10.64 2.14
N LEU A 71 -9.63 -9.99 1.01
CA LEU A 71 -10.62 -9.63 0.01
C LEU A 71 -11.25 -10.85 -0.64
N VAL A 72 -10.43 -11.85 -1.02
CA VAL A 72 -10.90 -13.12 -1.60
C VAL A 72 -11.78 -13.88 -0.61
N TYR A 73 -11.36 -13.96 0.67
CA TYR A 73 -12.13 -14.61 1.71
C TYR A 73 -13.49 -13.93 1.93
N ARG A 74 -13.51 -12.59 1.97
CA ARG A 74 -14.74 -11.81 2.14
C ARG A 74 -15.71 -11.98 0.98
N GLU A 75 -15.19 -12.01 -0.25
CA GLU A 75 -15.98 -12.27 -1.46
C GLU A 75 -16.55 -13.70 -1.46
N GLY A 76 -15.74 -14.69 -1.10
CA GLY A 76 -16.20 -16.09 -0.98
C GLY A 76 -17.32 -16.23 0.04
N LEU A 77 -17.19 -15.60 1.21
CA LEU A 77 -18.24 -15.55 2.24
C LEU A 77 -19.51 -14.85 1.74
N SER A 78 -19.39 -13.75 1.00
CA SER A 78 -20.55 -13.04 0.45
C SER A 78 -21.32 -13.90 -0.54
N ARG A 79 -20.63 -14.70 -1.35
CA ARG A 79 -21.25 -15.63 -2.31
C ARG A 79 -21.91 -16.82 -1.65
N LEU A 80 -21.37 -17.30 -0.52
CA LEU A 80 -21.94 -18.39 0.26
C LEU A 80 -23.15 -17.95 1.12
N ARG A 81 -23.24 -16.65 1.41
CA ARG A 81 -24.37 -16.07 2.16
C ARG A 81 -25.55 -15.70 1.26
N ALA A 82 -25.33 -15.52 -0.05
CA ALA A 82 -26.36 -15.26 -1.04
C ALA A 82 -27.11 -16.54 -1.42
#